data_AF-A0A8T7H0L4-F1
#
_entry.id   AF-A0A8T7H0L4-F1
#
_cell.length_a   1.000
_cell.length_b   1.000
_cell.length_c   1.000
_cell.angle_alpha   90.00
_cell.angle_beta   90.00
_cell.angle_gamma   90.00
#
_symmetry.space_group_name_H-M   'P 1'
#
loop_
_entity.id
_entity.type
_entity.pdbx_description
1 polymer ?
#
loop_
_entity_poly.entity_id
_entity_poly.type
_entity_poly.pdbx_seq_one_letter_code
_entity_poly.pdbx_strand_id
1 'polypeptide(L)'
;MEITADLHIHSRFARATSRYLDIPHIVHWSRLKGLQLTGTGDFTHPAWMEELKGLEERDGLLWYEGYPLMLSVEVNNMFEYEGHPVNIHNVILTDSLDSAQQINDFLSNYGDLGADGRPNLKLSMQEMLDELKLLNPKTEVFPAHIWTPWFSILGARNKLSSIFDVVDDRILAIETGLSSDPPMNWITEARRFPIISNSDAHSPKNLAREATVLDVKELSYDEVIKAIKENKIIKTYEYYPQEGKYYWDGHRKCNVSFPPEESLKLNNRCPVCGKKLTIGVLHRVMELADKPLGYKPPSARPFKHIIPLHQSLSKILNKPITSKKVEEMYHQLVNYFGSELNVLEAPLERLRLAMDPLLAKKLYAINQGQISWKPGYDGVFGEFTLGEIEHKKQTSLGDFE
;
A
#
# COMPACT_ATOMS: atom_id res chain seq x y z
N MET A 1 22.81 -3.38 0.76
CA MET A 1 22.21 -3.61 2.08
C MET A 1 20.71 -3.60 1.90
N GLU A 2 20.01 -4.46 2.63
CA GLU A 2 18.57 -4.57 2.53
C GLU A 2 17.89 -3.56 3.46
N ILE A 3 16.94 -2.79 2.91
CA ILE A 3 16.06 -1.92 3.69
C ILE A 3 14.60 -2.18 3.31
N THR A 4 13.71 -2.10 4.28
CA THR A 4 12.26 -2.09 4.06
C THR A 4 11.74 -0.68 4.24
N ALA A 5 11.08 -0.15 3.22
CA ALA A 5 10.59 1.21 3.15
C ALA A 5 9.07 1.25 2.96
N ASP A 6 8.44 2.25 3.60
CA ASP A 6 7.04 2.61 3.41
C ASP A 6 6.99 4.12 3.17
N LEU A 7 6.92 4.53 1.90
CA LEU A 7 7.17 5.91 1.46
C LEU A 7 5.89 6.75 1.33
N HIS A 8 4.73 6.09 1.35
CA HIS A 8 3.42 6.73 1.23
C HIS A 8 2.64 6.51 2.53
N ILE A 9 2.63 7.54 3.37
CA ILE A 9 1.86 7.60 4.62
C ILE A 9 1.23 8.98 4.74
N HIS A 10 0.35 9.14 5.73
CA HIS A 10 -0.19 10.45 6.09
C HIS A 10 0.17 10.86 7.51
N SER A 11 0.14 12.17 7.74
CA SER A 11 0.21 12.80 9.05
C SER A 11 -1.18 12.92 9.67
N ARG A 12 -1.24 13.43 10.90
CA ARG A 12 -2.50 13.79 11.58
C ARG A 12 -3.26 14.95 10.93
N PHE A 13 -2.68 15.64 9.94
CA PHE A 13 -3.30 16.76 9.24
C PHE A 13 -4.10 16.34 8.00
N ALA A 14 -3.92 15.10 7.51
CA ALA A 14 -4.78 14.55 6.47
C ALA A 14 -6.16 14.13 7.02
N ARG A 15 -7.18 14.18 6.16
CA ARG A 15 -8.54 13.75 6.55
C ARG A 15 -8.59 12.26 6.91
N ALA A 16 -9.48 11.96 7.87
CA ALA A 16 -9.77 10.58 8.32
C ALA A 16 -8.54 9.80 8.84
N THR A 17 -7.51 10.51 9.30
CA THR A 17 -6.32 9.92 9.91
C THR A 17 -6.37 9.95 11.42
N SER A 18 -5.55 9.11 12.05
CA SER A 18 -5.35 9.12 13.49
C SER A 18 -4.59 10.37 13.93
N ARG A 19 -5.02 10.98 15.04
CA ARG A 19 -4.24 12.03 15.72
C ARG A 19 -2.84 11.59 16.16
N TYR A 20 -2.61 10.27 16.24
CA TYR A 20 -1.32 9.68 16.60
C TYR A 20 -0.41 9.45 15.38
N LEU A 21 -0.72 10.00 14.21
CA LEU A 21 0.26 10.15 13.12
C LEU A 21 1.09 11.41 13.36
N ASP A 22 1.87 11.37 14.45
CA ASP A 22 2.93 12.31 14.78
C ASP A 22 4.30 11.62 14.66
N ILE A 23 5.37 12.38 14.52
CA ILE A 23 6.72 11.82 14.30
C ILE A 23 7.11 10.78 15.36
N PRO A 24 6.95 11.04 16.68
CA PRO A 24 7.22 10.03 17.71
C PRO A 24 6.50 8.70 17.50
N HIS A 25 5.19 8.74 17.24
CA HIS A 25 4.39 7.52 17.06
C HIS A 25 4.66 6.85 15.70
N ILE A 26 4.87 7.61 14.63
CA ILE A 26 5.28 7.07 13.32
C ILE A 26 6.57 6.27 13.50
N VAL A 27 7.61 6.88 14.08
CA VAL A 27 8.90 6.22 14.27
C VAL A 27 8.79 5.01 15.21
N HIS A 28 8.03 5.13 16.31
CA HIS A 28 7.77 4.01 17.21
C HIS A 28 7.14 2.82 16.48
N TRP A 29 6.08 3.06 15.70
CA TRP A 29 5.40 1.99 14.97
C TRP A 29 6.23 1.48 13.80
N SER A 30 6.98 2.32 13.09
CA SER A 30 7.90 1.89 12.05
C SER A 30 8.92 0.86 12.57
N ARG A 31 9.48 1.10 13.76
CA ARG A 31 10.36 0.13 14.44
C ARG A 31 9.64 -1.17 14.78
N LEU A 32 8.42 -1.09 15.36
CA LEU A 32 7.62 -2.28 15.66
C LEU A 32 7.25 -3.08 14.41
N LYS A 33 6.98 -2.39 13.30
CA LYS A 33 6.66 -3.01 12.01
C LYS A 33 7.88 -3.66 11.38
N GLY A 34 9.07 -3.10 11.59
CA GLY A 34 10.32 -3.56 11.01
C GLY A 34 10.72 -2.78 9.76
N LEU A 35 10.26 -1.54 9.63
CA LEU A 35 10.71 -0.61 8.62
C LEU A 35 12.10 -0.07 8.98
N GLN A 36 12.91 0.19 7.95
CA GLN A 36 14.19 0.88 8.07
C GLN A 36 14.12 2.30 7.50
N LEU A 37 13.09 2.64 6.74
CA LEU A 37 12.80 3.96 6.21
C LEU A 37 11.29 4.18 6.15
N THR A 38 10.83 5.39 6.48
CA THR A 38 9.41 5.74 6.37
C THR A 38 9.26 7.13 5.76
N GLY A 39 8.25 7.33 4.93
CA GLY A 39 7.87 8.65 4.45
C GLY A 39 7.45 9.55 5.61
N THR A 40 7.61 10.86 5.47
CA THR A 40 7.04 11.83 6.43
C THR A 40 5.53 11.95 6.26
N GLY A 41 5.04 11.78 5.03
CA GLY A 41 3.71 12.21 4.62
C GLY A 41 3.56 13.73 4.66
N ASP A 42 2.62 14.26 3.90
CA ASP A 42 1.99 15.58 4.05
C ASP A 42 2.93 16.80 4.22
N PHE A 43 4.18 16.79 3.72
CA PHE A 43 5.11 17.92 3.95
C PHE A 43 4.61 19.28 3.40
N THR A 44 3.55 19.27 2.58
CA THR A 44 2.90 20.48 2.06
C THR A 44 2.06 21.20 3.11
N HIS A 45 1.60 20.49 4.14
CA HIS A 45 0.78 21.11 5.18
C HIS A 45 1.64 22.04 6.05
N PRO A 46 1.34 23.34 6.15
CA PRO A 46 2.22 24.31 6.80
C PRO A 46 2.57 23.96 8.25
N ALA A 47 1.58 23.53 9.05
CA ALA A 47 1.84 23.16 10.44
C ALA A 47 2.67 21.87 10.57
N TRP A 48 2.58 20.95 9.59
CA TRP A 48 3.38 19.74 9.60
C TRP A 48 4.82 20.05 9.17
N MET A 49 4.98 20.89 8.16
CA MET A 49 6.28 21.37 7.69
C MET A 49 7.08 22.04 8.82
N GLU A 50 6.43 22.84 9.68
CA GLU A 50 7.11 23.42 10.86
C GLU A 50 7.59 22.37 11.86
N GLU A 51 6.88 21.26 12.03
CA GLU A 51 7.35 20.15 12.86
C GLU A 51 8.53 19.40 12.21
N LEU A 52 8.49 19.21 10.90
CA LEU A 52 9.57 18.57 10.14
C LEU A 52 10.87 19.40 10.15
N LYS A 53 10.78 20.73 10.12
CA LYS A 53 11.93 21.64 10.26
C LYS A 53 12.68 21.50 11.57
N GLY A 54 12.05 20.91 12.60
CA GLY A 54 12.69 20.61 13.88
C GLY A 54 13.59 19.37 13.89
N LEU A 55 13.62 18.60 12.79
CA LEU A 55 14.38 17.36 12.68
C LEU A 55 15.79 17.60 12.11
N GLU A 56 16.72 16.67 12.39
CA GLU A 56 18.06 16.70 11.79
C GLU A 56 17.97 16.28 10.32
N GLU A 57 18.50 17.09 9.40
CA GLU A 57 18.61 16.75 7.98
C GLU A 57 20.03 16.23 7.66
N ARG A 58 20.11 15.01 7.10
CA ARG A 58 21.37 14.38 6.70
C ARG A 58 21.13 13.33 5.61
N ASP A 59 22.02 13.25 4.62
CA ASP A 59 21.99 12.27 3.52
C ASP A 59 20.71 12.32 2.67
N GLY A 60 20.09 13.51 2.61
CA GLY A 60 18.82 13.76 1.94
C GLY A 60 17.58 13.22 2.68
N LEU A 61 17.74 12.90 3.97
CA LEU A 61 16.70 12.34 4.84
C LEU A 61 16.58 13.18 6.12
N LEU A 62 15.42 13.11 6.76
CA LEU A 62 15.22 13.64 8.11
C LEU A 62 15.47 12.55 9.15
N TRP A 63 15.92 12.94 10.33
CA TRP A 63 16.27 11.99 11.39
C TRP A 63 15.58 12.36 12.71
N TYR A 64 14.89 11.38 13.29
CA TYR A 64 14.28 11.48 14.61
C TYR A 64 14.75 10.32 15.49
N GLU A 65 15.45 10.63 16.57
CA GLU A 65 16.02 9.64 17.51
C GLU A 65 16.78 8.50 16.80
N GLY A 66 17.57 8.83 15.76
CA GLY A 66 18.33 7.86 14.98
C GLY A 66 17.52 7.02 13.98
N TYR A 67 16.24 7.34 13.75
CA TYR A 67 15.43 6.75 12.69
C TYR A 67 15.30 7.70 11.49
N PRO A 68 15.54 7.23 10.26
CA PRO A 68 15.45 8.04 9.04
C PRO A 68 14.01 8.18 8.52
N LEU A 69 13.71 9.35 7.97
CA LEU A 69 12.44 9.68 7.35
C LEU A 69 12.70 10.31 5.98
N MET A 70 11.97 9.87 4.96
CA MET A 70 12.02 10.47 3.63
C MET A 70 10.94 11.54 3.50
N LEU A 71 11.30 12.74 3.08
CA LEU A 71 10.32 13.78 2.78
C LEU A 71 9.39 13.29 1.67
N SER A 72 8.15 13.04 2.02
CA SER A 72 7.10 12.60 1.11
C SER A 72 5.79 13.35 1.33
N VAL A 73 5.00 13.50 0.27
CA VAL A 73 3.63 14.04 0.32
C VAL A 73 2.79 13.41 -0.76
N GLU A 74 1.52 13.14 -0.47
CA GLU A 74 0.52 12.83 -1.48
C GLU A 74 -0.26 14.10 -1.83
N VAL A 75 -0.50 14.36 -3.11
CA VAL A 75 -1.34 15.46 -3.61
C VAL A 75 -2.42 14.92 -4.53
N ASN A 76 -3.60 15.55 -4.54
CA ASN A 76 -4.66 15.25 -5.49
C ASN A 76 -4.64 16.24 -6.66
N ASN A 77 -4.18 15.80 -7.82
CA ASN A 77 -4.22 16.55 -9.07
C ASN A 77 -5.62 16.45 -9.70
N MET A 78 -6.27 17.60 -9.88
CA MET A 78 -7.60 17.72 -10.45
C MET A 78 -7.53 18.52 -11.76
N PHE A 79 -7.87 17.89 -12.87
CA PHE A 79 -7.81 18.52 -14.20
C PHE A 79 -8.83 17.88 -15.14
N GLU A 80 -8.90 18.38 -16.37
CA GLU A 80 -9.76 17.82 -17.41
C GLU A 80 -8.91 17.11 -18.47
N TYR A 81 -9.34 15.92 -18.87
CA TYR A 81 -8.77 15.18 -19.99
C TYR A 81 -9.89 14.77 -20.94
N GLU A 82 -9.80 15.16 -22.21
CA GLU A 82 -10.80 14.89 -23.25
C GLU A 82 -12.26 15.21 -22.85
N GLY A 83 -12.49 16.32 -22.14
CA GLY A 83 -13.84 16.71 -21.70
C GLY A 83 -14.35 15.98 -20.45
N HIS A 84 -13.47 15.27 -19.73
CA HIS A 84 -13.81 14.52 -18.52
C HIS A 84 -12.95 14.94 -17.33
N PRO A 85 -13.55 15.11 -16.13
CA PRO A 85 -12.79 15.41 -14.93
C PRO A 85 -11.97 14.18 -14.51
N VAL A 86 -10.68 14.42 -14.29
CA VAL A 86 -9.69 13.45 -13.83
C VAL A 86 -9.16 13.89 -12.49
N ASN A 87 -9.09 12.95 -11.54
CA ASN A 87 -8.50 13.17 -10.23
C ASN A 87 -7.45 12.09 -9.99
N ILE A 88 -6.20 12.45 -9.81
CA ILE A 88 -5.10 11.48 -9.63
C ILE A 88 -4.32 11.88 -8.39
N HIS A 89 -4.20 10.93 -7.48
CA HIS A 89 -3.25 11.06 -6.39
C HIS A 89 -1.84 10.72 -6.86
N ASN A 90 -0.90 11.58 -6.49
CA ASN A 90 0.51 11.42 -6.79
C ASN A 90 1.31 11.65 -5.51
N VAL A 91 2.32 10.80 -5.30
CA VAL A 91 3.28 10.99 -4.23
C VAL A 91 4.51 11.69 -4.79
N ILE A 92 4.95 12.74 -4.09
CA ILE A 92 6.15 13.50 -4.38
C ILE A 92 7.19 13.16 -3.31
N LEU A 93 8.41 12.83 -3.73
CA LEU A 93 9.58 12.63 -2.89
C LEU A 93 10.62 13.72 -3.18
N THR A 94 11.27 14.25 -2.15
CA THR A 94 12.34 15.25 -2.32
C THR A 94 13.44 15.06 -1.28
N ASP A 95 14.61 15.66 -1.51
CA ASP A 95 15.83 15.37 -0.77
C ASP A 95 16.19 16.38 0.32
N SER A 96 15.43 17.45 0.50
CA SER A 96 15.72 18.47 1.53
C SER A 96 14.50 19.29 1.91
N LEU A 97 14.50 19.84 3.12
CA LEU A 97 13.47 20.78 3.60
C LEU A 97 13.41 22.04 2.73
N ASP A 98 14.55 22.48 2.19
CA ASP A 98 14.59 23.61 1.24
C ASP A 98 13.84 23.26 -0.05
N SER A 99 14.08 22.09 -0.63
CA SER A 99 13.34 21.63 -1.81
C SER A 99 11.85 21.45 -1.50
N ALA A 100 11.50 20.87 -0.34
CA ALA A 100 10.11 20.76 0.09
C ALA A 100 9.44 22.13 0.21
N GLN A 101 10.15 23.16 0.71
CA GLN A 101 9.63 24.53 0.78
C GLN A 101 9.42 25.13 -0.62
N GLN A 102 10.37 24.97 -1.55
CA GLN A 102 10.21 25.43 -2.93
C GLN A 102 9.02 24.76 -3.64
N ILE A 103 8.82 23.46 -3.40
CA ILE A 103 7.66 22.71 -3.88
C ILE A 103 6.38 23.30 -3.30
N ASN A 104 6.34 23.58 -1.99
CA ASN A 104 5.17 24.18 -1.34
C ASN A 104 4.84 25.56 -1.94
N ASP A 105 5.85 26.40 -2.16
CA ASP A 105 5.67 27.73 -2.76
C ASP A 105 5.05 27.61 -4.17
N PHE A 106 5.53 26.66 -4.98
CA PHE A 106 4.97 26.37 -6.29
C PHE A 106 3.53 25.84 -6.22
N LEU A 107 3.27 24.79 -5.43
CA LEU A 107 1.97 24.13 -5.35
C LEU A 107 0.88 25.04 -4.75
N SER A 108 1.26 26.01 -3.91
CA SER A 108 0.32 26.99 -3.33
C SER A 108 -0.41 27.85 -4.36
N ASN A 109 0.13 27.95 -5.58
CA ASN A 109 -0.53 28.65 -6.69
C ASN A 109 -1.75 27.87 -7.25
N TYR A 110 -1.87 26.58 -6.94
CA TYR A 110 -2.87 25.68 -7.53
C TYR A 110 -3.90 25.15 -6.53
N GLY A 111 -3.72 25.38 -5.23
CA GLY A 111 -4.63 24.93 -4.19
C GLY A 111 -4.24 25.43 -2.79
N ASP A 112 -5.14 25.25 -1.83
CA ASP A 112 -4.89 25.55 -0.42
C ASP A 112 -4.17 24.37 0.24
N LEU A 113 -2.88 24.55 0.55
CA LEU A 113 -2.05 23.54 1.19
C LEU A 113 -2.36 23.33 2.68
N GLY A 114 -3.06 24.28 3.32
CA GLY A 114 -3.42 24.19 4.74
C GLY A 114 -4.78 23.52 5.00
N ALA A 115 -5.53 23.18 3.95
CA ALA A 115 -6.89 22.63 4.10
C ALA A 115 -6.93 21.13 4.47
N ASP A 116 -5.89 20.39 4.10
CA ASP A 116 -5.77 18.93 4.26
C ASP A 116 -4.28 18.55 4.09
N GLY A 117 -3.83 17.50 4.79
CA GLY A 117 -2.50 16.91 4.56
C GLY A 117 -2.29 16.43 3.11
N ARG A 118 -3.38 16.06 2.42
CA ARG A 118 -3.40 15.86 0.96
C ARG A 118 -4.11 17.03 0.27
N PRO A 119 -3.38 18.03 -0.24
CA PRO A 119 -4.00 19.17 -0.90
C PRO A 119 -4.64 18.78 -2.23
N ASN A 120 -5.73 19.48 -2.57
CA ASN A 120 -6.36 19.38 -3.87
C ASN A 120 -5.82 20.49 -4.78
N LEU A 121 -5.24 20.12 -5.91
CA LEU A 121 -4.52 21.03 -6.80
C LEU A 121 -5.19 21.07 -8.17
N LYS A 122 -5.49 22.26 -8.67
CA LYS A 122 -5.98 22.47 -10.04
C LYS A 122 -4.79 22.49 -11.02
N LEU A 123 -4.12 21.35 -11.13
CA LEU A 123 -2.86 21.19 -11.85
C LEU A 123 -2.82 19.79 -12.45
N SER A 124 -2.47 19.66 -13.74
CA SER A 124 -2.32 18.35 -14.36
C SER A 124 -1.07 17.61 -13.84
N MET A 125 -1.07 16.28 -13.93
CA MET A 125 0.06 15.47 -13.50
C MET A 125 1.33 15.79 -14.31
N GLN A 126 1.20 15.95 -15.63
CA GLN A 126 2.32 16.28 -16.52
C GLN A 126 2.93 17.65 -16.20
N GLU A 127 2.11 18.70 -16.10
CA GLU A 127 2.60 20.05 -15.75
C GLU A 127 3.26 20.05 -14.37
N MET A 128 2.69 19.34 -13.40
CA MET A 128 3.31 19.19 -12.08
C MET A 128 4.68 18.52 -12.19
N LEU A 129 4.79 17.40 -12.90
CA LEU A 129 6.06 16.69 -13.06
C LEU A 129 7.12 17.56 -13.73
N ASP A 130 6.75 18.32 -14.77
CA ASP A 130 7.65 19.22 -15.48
C ASP A 130 8.22 20.30 -14.57
N GLU A 131 7.36 21.03 -13.86
CA GLU A 131 7.76 22.12 -12.97
C GLU A 131 8.57 21.61 -11.78
N LEU A 132 8.17 20.48 -11.17
CA LEU A 132 8.92 19.88 -10.06
C LEU A 132 10.33 19.47 -10.47
N LYS A 133 10.51 18.90 -11.67
CA LYS A 133 11.84 18.53 -12.21
C LYS A 133 12.70 19.76 -12.55
N LEU A 134 12.08 20.89 -12.93
CA LEU A 134 12.79 22.15 -13.16
C LEU A 134 13.25 22.78 -11.84
N LEU A 135 12.42 22.75 -10.79
CA LEU A 135 12.74 23.27 -9.46
C LEU A 135 13.88 22.47 -8.81
N ASN A 136 13.74 21.15 -8.77
CA ASN A 136 14.77 20.25 -8.29
C ASN A 136 14.78 18.95 -9.14
N PRO A 137 15.83 18.71 -9.95
CA PRO A 137 15.94 17.51 -10.77
C PRO A 137 15.91 16.19 -9.98
N LYS A 138 16.20 16.24 -8.67
CA LYS A 138 16.14 15.09 -7.78
C LYS A 138 14.74 14.79 -7.25
N THR A 139 13.80 15.73 -7.33
CA THR A 139 12.41 15.49 -6.92
C THR A 139 11.81 14.40 -7.81
N GLU A 140 11.21 13.39 -7.18
CA GLU A 140 10.59 12.27 -7.87
C GLU A 140 9.09 12.21 -7.61
N VAL A 141 8.35 11.71 -8.59
CA VAL A 141 6.89 11.57 -8.52
C VAL A 141 6.50 10.17 -8.96
N PHE A 142 5.55 9.56 -8.25
CA PHE A 142 4.87 8.35 -8.72
C PHE A 142 3.36 8.45 -8.46
N PRO A 143 2.52 7.91 -9.36
CA PRO A 143 1.08 7.84 -9.13
C PRO A 143 0.79 6.85 -7.99
N ALA A 144 0.01 7.30 -7.01
CA ALA A 144 -0.39 6.51 -5.85
C ALA A 144 -1.45 5.47 -6.26
N HIS A 145 -1.42 4.32 -5.57
CA HIS A 145 -2.43 3.27 -5.57
C HIS A 145 -3.24 3.14 -6.87
N ILE A 146 -2.58 2.84 -8.01
CA ILE A 146 -3.05 3.21 -9.36
C ILE A 146 -4.40 2.62 -9.81
N TRP A 147 -4.94 1.66 -9.07
CA TRP A 147 -6.18 0.94 -9.38
C TRP A 147 -7.37 1.24 -8.48
N THR A 148 -7.22 2.03 -7.41
CA THR A 148 -8.37 2.36 -6.56
C THR A 148 -9.44 3.03 -7.44
N PRO A 149 -10.74 2.65 -7.34
CA PRO A 149 -11.72 3.10 -8.34
C PRO A 149 -11.85 4.62 -8.45
N TRP A 150 -11.50 5.34 -7.37
CA TRP A 150 -11.45 6.80 -7.29
C TRP A 150 -10.00 7.27 -7.16
N PHE A 151 -9.74 8.49 -7.63
CA PHE A 151 -8.48 9.21 -7.38
C PHE A 151 -7.20 8.52 -7.87
N SER A 152 -7.32 7.55 -8.78
CA SER A 152 -6.18 6.74 -9.24
C SER A 152 -6.10 6.74 -10.75
N ILE A 153 -4.89 6.78 -11.31
CA ILE A 153 -4.65 6.97 -12.73
C ILE A 153 -5.36 5.93 -13.62
N LEU A 154 -5.37 4.64 -13.26
CA LEU A 154 -6.08 3.58 -13.99
C LEU A 154 -7.43 3.20 -13.35
N GLY A 155 -7.87 3.96 -12.34
CA GLY A 155 -9.14 3.76 -11.66
C GLY A 155 -10.33 3.93 -12.60
N ALA A 156 -11.36 3.09 -12.42
CA ALA A 156 -12.53 3.04 -13.31
C ALA A 156 -13.32 4.36 -13.43
N ARG A 157 -13.13 5.32 -12.50
CA ARG A 157 -13.81 6.63 -12.54
C ARG A 157 -13.12 7.68 -13.41
N ASN A 158 -11.80 7.61 -13.60
CA ASN A 158 -11.06 8.57 -14.42
C ASN A 158 -11.19 8.28 -15.92
N LYS A 159 -11.64 7.07 -16.29
CA LYS A 159 -11.83 6.63 -17.69
C LYS A 159 -10.58 6.70 -18.58
N LEU A 160 -9.39 6.88 -18.01
CA LEU A 160 -8.12 6.83 -18.73
C LEU A 160 -7.84 5.41 -19.20
N SER A 161 -7.40 5.27 -20.45
CA SER A 161 -7.06 3.98 -21.04
C SER A 161 -5.58 3.65 -20.89
N SER A 162 -4.75 4.67 -20.64
CA SER A 162 -3.33 4.55 -20.45
C SER A 162 -2.80 5.53 -19.38
N ILE A 163 -1.73 5.16 -18.69
CA ILE A 163 -0.89 6.06 -17.89
C ILE A 163 -0.34 7.18 -18.79
N PHE A 164 0.03 6.85 -20.03
CA PHE A 164 0.57 7.79 -21.01
C PHE A 164 -0.45 8.79 -21.55
N ASP A 165 -1.73 8.63 -21.22
CA ASP A 165 -2.76 9.63 -21.53
C ASP A 165 -2.47 10.96 -20.79
N VAL A 166 -1.83 10.91 -19.62
CA VAL A 166 -1.72 12.07 -18.71
C VAL A 166 -0.31 12.33 -18.16
N VAL A 167 0.64 11.42 -18.36
CA VAL A 167 2.04 11.61 -17.97
C VAL A 167 3.00 10.75 -18.81
N ASP A 168 4.20 11.26 -19.07
CA ASP A 168 5.24 10.49 -19.76
C ASP A 168 6.00 9.50 -18.83
N ASP A 169 7.08 8.92 -19.37
CA ASP A 169 7.85 7.87 -18.70
C ASP A 169 8.85 8.39 -17.63
N ARG A 170 8.84 9.70 -17.32
CA ARG A 170 9.72 10.29 -16.30
C ARG A 170 9.26 10.07 -14.86
N ILE A 171 8.10 9.43 -14.64
CA ILE A 171 7.67 9.02 -13.31
C ILE A 171 8.64 7.96 -12.73
N LEU A 172 8.81 7.97 -11.41
CA LEU A 172 9.75 7.11 -10.72
C LEU A 172 9.38 5.62 -10.78
N ALA A 173 8.10 5.34 -10.55
CA ALA A 173 7.53 4.02 -10.35
C ALA A 173 6.01 4.10 -10.49
N ILE A 174 5.33 2.97 -10.31
CA ILE A 174 3.89 2.93 -9.99
C ILE A 174 3.70 2.25 -8.64
N GLU A 175 2.69 2.72 -7.89
CA GLU A 175 2.29 2.09 -6.63
C GLU A 175 1.10 1.16 -6.84
N THR A 176 1.21 -0.11 -6.41
CA THR A 176 0.12 -1.10 -6.48
C THR A 176 -1.11 -0.61 -5.72
N GLY A 177 -0.91 -0.27 -4.44
CA GLY A 177 -1.94 0.04 -3.48
C GLY A 177 -2.82 -1.17 -3.14
N LEU A 178 -3.60 -1.03 -2.06
CA LEU A 178 -4.39 -2.09 -1.42
C LEU A 178 -5.45 -2.80 -2.31
N SER A 179 -5.65 -2.31 -3.53
CA SER A 179 -6.65 -2.82 -4.48
C SER A 179 -6.05 -3.68 -5.58
N SER A 180 -4.72 -3.76 -5.69
CA SER A 180 -4.04 -4.55 -6.72
C SER A 180 -2.78 -5.22 -6.18
N ASP A 181 -2.22 -6.14 -6.95
CA ASP A 181 -0.93 -6.76 -6.66
C ASP A 181 -0.05 -6.80 -7.94
N PRO A 182 1.23 -7.17 -7.84
CA PRO A 182 2.12 -7.19 -9.01
C PRO A 182 1.60 -8.04 -10.18
N PRO A 183 1.03 -9.25 -10.00
CA PRO A 183 0.39 -10.00 -11.09
C PRO A 183 -0.70 -9.23 -11.85
N MET A 184 -1.55 -8.48 -11.15
CA MET A 184 -2.56 -7.62 -11.79
C MET A 184 -1.91 -6.50 -12.63
N ASN A 185 -0.78 -5.95 -12.18
CA ASN A 185 -0.07 -4.90 -12.89
C ASN A 185 0.74 -5.44 -14.08
N TRP A 186 1.33 -6.63 -13.96
CA TRP A 186 2.16 -7.27 -14.98
C TRP A 186 1.43 -7.53 -16.29
N ILE A 187 0.11 -7.71 -16.25
CA ILE A 187 -0.67 -7.97 -17.47
C ILE A 187 -1.10 -6.70 -18.20
N THR A 188 -0.78 -5.53 -17.65
CA THR A 188 -1.12 -4.21 -18.19
C THR A 188 0.15 -3.43 -18.51
N GLU A 189 0.03 -2.28 -19.16
CA GLU A 189 1.18 -1.43 -19.47
C GLU A 189 1.94 -0.92 -18.22
N ALA A 190 1.34 -0.95 -17.03
CA ALA A 190 1.98 -0.54 -15.77
C ALA A 190 3.29 -1.30 -15.51
N ARG A 191 3.45 -2.51 -16.08
CA ARG A 191 4.69 -3.30 -16.05
C ARG A 191 5.93 -2.62 -16.62
N ARG A 192 5.75 -1.51 -17.36
CA ARG A 192 6.84 -0.71 -17.95
C ARG A 192 7.62 0.06 -16.89
N PHE A 193 7.04 0.24 -15.71
CA PHE A 193 7.64 0.96 -14.59
C PHE A 193 8.09 0.00 -13.48
N PRO A 194 9.05 0.38 -12.64
CA PRO A 194 9.24 -0.25 -11.34
C PRO A 194 7.92 -0.26 -10.55
N ILE A 195 7.64 -1.37 -9.89
CA ILE A 195 6.42 -1.54 -9.08
C ILE A 195 6.82 -1.48 -7.62
N ILE A 196 6.33 -0.46 -6.92
CA ILE A 196 6.50 -0.30 -5.47
C ILE A 196 5.17 -0.50 -4.76
N SER A 197 5.23 -0.74 -3.45
CA SER A 197 4.07 -0.97 -2.60
C SER A 197 4.29 -0.25 -1.27
N ASN A 198 3.29 0.53 -0.84
CA ASN A 198 3.33 1.38 0.35
C ASN A 198 1.96 1.41 1.02
N SER A 199 1.93 1.72 2.31
CA SER A 199 0.75 1.46 3.12
C SER A 199 -0.42 2.42 2.94
N ASP A 200 -0.19 3.66 2.49
CA ASP A 200 -1.18 4.75 2.62
C ASP A 200 -1.73 4.79 4.07
N ALA A 201 -0.80 4.81 5.05
CA ALA A 201 -1.16 4.64 6.45
C ALA A 201 -1.98 5.83 6.98
N HIS A 202 -3.24 5.55 7.31
CA HIS A 202 -4.14 6.46 8.04
C HIS A 202 -4.13 6.25 9.57
N SER A 203 -3.31 5.33 10.08
CA SER A 203 -3.04 5.16 11.50
C SER A 203 -1.69 4.47 11.71
N PRO A 204 -1.03 4.65 12.86
CA PRO A 204 0.27 4.00 13.08
C PRO A 204 0.23 2.46 12.95
N LYS A 205 -0.90 1.84 13.31
CA LYS A 205 -1.10 0.39 13.17
C LYS A 205 -1.15 -0.09 11.71
N ASN A 206 -1.47 0.80 10.78
CA ASN A 206 -1.58 0.51 9.34
C ASN A 206 -0.24 0.60 8.62
N LEU A 207 0.81 1.15 9.24
CA LEU A 207 2.16 1.20 8.66
C LEU A 207 2.61 -0.21 8.25
N ALA A 208 3.32 -0.30 7.13
CA ALA A 208 3.84 -1.54 6.57
C ALA A 208 2.80 -2.64 6.29
N ARG A 209 1.50 -2.31 6.18
CA ARG A 209 0.52 -3.25 5.59
C ARG A 209 0.81 -3.53 4.11
N GLU A 210 1.53 -2.60 3.49
CA GLU A 210 2.25 -2.70 2.24
C GLU A 210 3.60 -2.00 2.42
N ALA A 211 4.67 -2.54 1.82
CA ALA A 211 6.02 -2.00 1.95
C ALA A 211 6.94 -2.54 0.84
N THR A 212 8.00 -1.80 0.55
CA THR A 212 8.97 -2.17 -0.50
C THR A 212 10.32 -2.50 0.12
N VAL A 213 10.90 -3.64 -0.25
CA VAL A 213 12.24 -4.05 0.18
C VAL A 213 13.25 -3.76 -0.94
N LEU A 214 14.26 -2.95 -0.63
CA LEU A 214 15.24 -2.42 -1.59
C LEU A 214 16.65 -2.91 -1.25
N ASP A 215 17.46 -3.19 -2.27
CA ASP A 215 18.92 -3.30 -2.13
C ASP A 215 19.59 -1.96 -2.45
N VAL A 216 20.02 -1.27 -1.40
CA VAL A 216 20.69 0.04 -1.47
C VAL A 216 22.15 -0.09 -1.07
N LYS A 217 23.06 0.71 -1.62
CA LYS A 217 24.46 0.68 -1.16
C LYS A 217 24.59 1.20 0.27
N GLU A 218 23.89 2.28 0.56
CA GLU A 218 23.82 2.96 1.85
C GLU A 218 22.44 3.61 2.00
N LEU A 219 22.11 4.03 3.21
CA LEU A 219 20.84 4.67 3.50
C LEU A 219 20.92 6.18 3.24
N SER A 220 20.54 6.58 2.04
CA SER A 220 20.45 7.98 1.61
C SER A 220 19.31 8.13 0.60
N TYR A 221 18.80 9.36 0.42
CA TYR A 221 17.78 9.64 -0.59
C TYR A 221 18.20 9.15 -1.97
N ASP A 222 19.40 9.54 -2.41
CA ASP A 222 19.90 9.25 -3.75
C ASP A 222 20.00 7.74 -4.03
N GLU A 223 20.46 6.94 -3.07
CA GLU A 223 20.57 5.49 -3.26
C GLU A 223 19.20 4.77 -3.20
N VAL A 224 18.22 5.29 -2.44
CA VAL A 224 16.84 4.78 -2.45
C VAL A 224 16.18 5.05 -3.81
N ILE A 225 16.24 6.29 -4.29
CA ILE A 225 15.69 6.66 -5.60
C ILE A 225 16.34 5.86 -6.71
N LYS A 226 17.67 5.73 -6.68
CA LYS A 226 18.43 4.92 -7.65
C LYS A 226 18.03 3.45 -7.60
N ALA A 227 17.86 2.86 -6.41
CA ALA A 227 17.42 1.47 -6.29
C ALA A 227 16.04 1.26 -6.91
N ILE A 228 15.11 2.20 -6.77
CA ILE A 228 13.80 2.11 -7.42
C ILE A 228 13.94 2.22 -8.94
N LYS A 229 14.64 3.24 -9.46
CA LYS A 229 14.85 3.45 -10.91
C LYS A 229 15.52 2.27 -11.60
N GLU A 230 16.55 1.70 -10.97
CA GLU A 230 17.28 0.52 -11.47
C GLU A 230 16.54 -0.79 -11.17
N ASN A 231 15.34 -0.71 -10.59
CA ASN A 231 14.51 -1.85 -10.21
C ASN A 231 15.28 -2.85 -9.31
N LYS A 232 16.11 -2.37 -8.39
CA LYS A 232 16.79 -3.14 -7.32
C LYS A 232 15.86 -3.44 -6.15
N ILE A 233 14.62 -3.79 -6.47
CA ILE A 233 13.59 -4.20 -5.53
C ILE A 233 13.77 -5.69 -5.27
N ILE A 234 14.04 -6.05 -4.01
CA ILE A 234 14.21 -7.44 -3.56
C ILE A 234 12.86 -8.13 -3.53
N LYS A 235 11.86 -7.46 -2.94
CA LYS A 235 10.46 -7.87 -2.94
C LYS A 235 9.55 -6.72 -2.51
N THR A 236 8.25 -6.85 -2.77
CA THR A 236 7.22 -6.05 -2.11
C THR A 236 6.41 -6.90 -1.12
N TYR A 237 5.97 -6.28 -0.03
CA TYR A 237 4.91 -6.78 0.83
C TYR A 237 3.60 -6.18 0.33
N GLU A 238 2.64 -7.03 0.00
CA GLU A 238 1.38 -6.62 -0.65
C GLU A 238 0.18 -6.95 0.23
N TYR A 239 -0.83 -6.09 0.21
CA TYR A 239 -2.13 -6.43 0.75
C TYR A 239 -2.79 -7.48 -0.15
N TYR A 240 -3.72 -8.27 0.39
CA TYR A 240 -4.55 -9.12 -0.46
C TYR A 240 -5.63 -8.27 -1.16
N PRO A 241 -5.58 -8.09 -2.49
CA PRO A 241 -6.56 -7.25 -3.18
C PRO A 241 -7.99 -7.80 -3.03
N GLN A 242 -8.14 -9.11 -2.80
CA GLN A 242 -9.43 -9.78 -2.54
C GLN A 242 -10.14 -9.25 -1.30
N GLU A 243 -9.41 -8.71 -0.32
CA GLU A 243 -10.02 -8.08 0.86
C GLU A 243 -10.64 -6.72 0.51
N GLY A 244 -10.16 -6.07 -0.55
CA GLY A 244 -10.62 -4.78 -1.03
C GLY A 244 -12.13 -4.72 -1.28
N LYS A 245 -12.76 -3.62 -0.86
CA LYS A 245 -14.22 -3.40 -0.96
C LYS A 245 -14.81 -3.46 -2.37
N TYR A 246 -13.97 -3.35 -3.39
CA TYR A 246 -14.35 -3.23 -4.78
C TYR A 246 -13.51 -4.17 -5.65
N TYR A 247 -13.06 -5.32 -5.13
CA TYR A 247 -12.24 -6.24 -5.91
C TYR A 247 -13.04 -6.90 -7.03
N TRP A 248 -14.13 -7.57 -6.68
CA TRP A 248 -15.06 -8.19 -7.61
C TRP A 248 -16.20 -7.26 -7.99
N ASP A 249 -16.83 -7.58 -9.11
CA ASP A 249 -18.09 -6.94 -9.49
C ASP A 249 -19.17 -7.34 -8.50
N GLY A 250 -20.12 -6.45 -8.24
CA GLY A 250 -21.22 -6.84 -7.38
C GLY A 250 -22.34 -5.83 -7.21
N HIS A 251 -23.34 -6.28 -6.47
CA HIS A 251 -24.49 -5.49 -6.08
C HIS A 251 -24.86 -5.85 -4.63
N ARG A 252 -24.35 -5.06 -3.70
CA ARG A 252 -24.45 -5.26 -2.24
C ARG A 252 -25.89 -5.42 -1.77
N LYS A 253 -26.84 -4.67 -2.35
CA LYS A 253 -28.26 -4.74 -1.96
C LYS A 253 -28.88 -6.12 -2.23
N CYS A 254 -28.37 -6.86 -3.20
CA CYS A 254 -28.83 -8.21 -3.53
C CYS A 254 -27.88 -9.30 -3.01
N ASN A 255 -26.78 -8.93 -2.33
CA ASN A 255 -25.73 -9.85 -1.89
C ASN A 255 -25.17 -10.72 -3.04
N VAL A 256 -24.98 -10.10 -4.21
CA VAL A 256 -24.46 -10.77 -5.42
C VAL A 256 -23.09 -10.23 -5.74
N SER A 257 -22.15 -11.12 -6.03
CA SER A 257 -20.81 -10.79 -6.52
C SER A 257 -20.29 -11.84 -7.49
N PHE A 258 -19.52 -11.40 -8.47
CA PHE A 258 -19.00 -12.24 -9.55
C PHE A 258 -17.57 -11.85 -9.91
N PRO A 259 -16.73 -12.81 -10.33
CA PRO A 259 -15.53 -12.48 -11.08
C PRO A 259 -15.93 -11.85 -12.44
N PRO A 260 -15.04 -11.08 -13.09
CA PRO A 260 -15.37 -10.34 -14.31
C PRO A 260 -15.89 -11.22 -15.46
N GLU A 261 -15.37 -12.43 -15.59
CA GLU A 261 -15.81 -13.36 -16.65
C GLU A 261 -17.29 -13.76 -16.52
N GLU A 262 -17.81 -13.82 -15.30
CA GLU A 262 -19.21 -14.16 -15.04
C GLU A 262 -20.13 -12.94 -15.17
N SER A 263 -19.70 -11.77 -14.70
CA SER A 263 -20.47 -10.54 -14.84
C SER A 263 -20.66 -10.14 -16.31
N LEU A 264 -19.65 -10.35 -17.16
CA LEU A 264 -19.72 -10.12 -18.60
C LEU A 264 -20.79 -10.99 -19.26
N LYS A 265 -20.92 -12.27 -18.89
CA LYS A 265 -21.99 -13.17 -19.38
C LYS A 265 -23.38 -12.67 -19.00
N LEU A 266 -23.48 -11.91 -17.92
CA LEU A 266 -24.71 -11.30 -17.43
C LEU A 266 -24.90 -9.85 -17.93
N ASN A 267 -24.13 -9.40 -18.92
CA ASN A 267 -24.13 -8.02 -19.42
C ASN A 267 -23.95 -6.97 -18.30
N ASN A 268 -23.13 -7.30 -17.30
CA ASN A 268 -22.88 -6.49 -16.11
C ASN A 268 -24.16 -6.08 -15.36
N ARG A 269 -25.17 -6.97 -15.34
CA ARG A 269 -26.43 -6.76 -14.64
C ARG A 269 -26.66 -7.80 -13.54
N CYS A 270 -27.23 -7.33 -12.43
CA CYS A 270 -27.60 -8.16 -11.32
C CYS A 270 -28.74 -9.11 -11.74
N PRO A 271 -28.60 -10.45 -11.60
CA PRO A 271 -29.62 -11.42 -11.97
C PRO A 271 -30.86 -11.36 -11.08
N VAL A 272 -30.75 -10.75 -9.89
CA VAL A 272 -31.86 -10.64 -8.92
C VAL A 272 -32.78 -9.46 -9.23
N CYS A 273 -32.24 -8.32 -9.67
CA CYS A 273 -33.02 -7.09 -9.81
C CYS A 273 -32.83 -6.35 -11.15
N GLY A 274 -31.98 -6.84 -12.06
CA GLY A 274 -31.72 -6.25 -13.38
C GLY A 274 -30.91 -4.95 -13.40
N LYS A 275 -30.57 -4.37 -12.25
CA LYS A 275 -29.73 -3.17 -12.14
C LYS A 275 -28.28 -3.47 -12.52
N LYS A 276 -27.53 -2.43 -12.94
CA LYS A 276 -26.10 -2.55 -13.24
C LYS A 276 -25.32 -2.98 -11.98
N LEU A 277 -24.33 -3.84 -12.17
CA LEU A 277 -23.35 -4.16 -11.15
C LEU A 277 -22.39 -2.98 -10.96
N THR A 278 -21.90 -2.79 -9.74
CA THR A 278 -20.71 -1.99 -9.49
C THR A 278 -19.52 -2.77 -10.02
N ILE A 279 -18.78 -2.18 -10.97
CA ILE A 279 -17.59 -2.77 -11.57
C ILE A 279 -16.44 -2.72 -10.57
N GLY A 280 -15.80 -3.86 -10.36
CA GLY A 280 -14.67 -4.05 -9.48
C GLY A 280 -13.34 -3.76 -10.16
N VAL A 281 -12.30 -3.70 -9.34
CA VAL A 281 -10.92 -3.42 -9.74
C VAL A 281 -10.38 -4.51 -10.64
N LEU A 282 -10.67 -5.79 -10.34
CA LEU A 282 -10.21 -6.89 -11.19
C LEU A 282 -10.79 -6.79 -12.60
N HIS A 283 -12.04 -6.36 -12.74
CA HIS A 283 -12.66 -6.14 -14.05
C HIS A 283 -11.93 -5.01 -14.79
N ARG A 284 -11.66 -3.89 -14.11
CA ARG A 284 -10.94 -2.76 -14.71
C ARG A 284 -9.54 -3.14 -15.17
N VAL A 285 -8.82 -3.94 -14.39
CA VAL A 285 -7.51 -4.49 -14.78
C VAL A 285 -7.64 -5.35 -16.03
N MET A 286 -8.60 -6.27 -16.07
CA MET A 286 -8.83 -7.14 -17.23
C MET A 286 -9.25 -6.37 -18.48
N GLU A 287 -10.01 -5.28 -18.32
CA GLU A 287 -10.40 -4.38 -19.41
C GLU A 287 -9.18 -3.71 -20.06
N LEU A 288 -8.19 -3.31 -19.26
CA LEU A 288 -6.97 -2.62 -19.73
C LEU A 288 -5.78 -3.56 -19.98
N ALA A 289 -5.94 -4.87 -19.80
CA ALA A 289 -4.87 -5.84 -19.98
C ALA A 289 -4.48 -5.99 -21.46
N ASP A 290 -3.18 -5.86 -21.75
CA ASP A 290 -2.58 -6.07 -23.07
C ASP A 290 -1.68 -7.33 -23.11
N LYS A 291 -1.73 -8.13 -22.03
CA LYS A 291 -1.06 -9.44 -21.88
C LYS A 291 -2.03 -10.47 -21.27
N PRO A 292 -1.80 -11.78 -21.51
CA PRO A 292 -2.65 -12.82 -20.93
C PRO A 292 -2.50 -12.90 -19.41
N LEU A 293 -3.55 -13.37 -18.73
CA LEU A 293 -3.52 -13.70 -17.31
C LEU A 293 -2.33 -14.62 -16.97
N GLY A 294 -1.63 -14.30 -15.90
CA GLY A 294 -0.44 -15.04 -15.46
C GLY A 294 0.86 -14.67 -16.20
N TYR A 295 0.82 -13.70 -17.13
CA TYR A 295 2.05 -13.16 -17.71
C TYR A 295 2.96 -12.56 -16.63
N LYS A 296 4.26 -12.88 -16.73
CA LYS A 296 5.30 -12.36 -15.85
C LYS A 296 6.40 -11.72 -16.72
N PRO A 297 6.63 -10.39 -16.64
CA PRO A 297 7.68 -9.74 -17.41
C PRO A 297 9.07 -10.15 -16.89
N PRO A 298 10.13 -10.04 -17.72
CA PRO A 298 11.50 -10.28 -17.26
C PRO A 298 11.94 -9.36 -16.11
N SER A 299 11.37 -8.16 -16.03
CA SER A 299 11.59 -7.17 -14.96
C SER A 299 10.82 -7.48 -13.67
N ALA A 300 9.98 -8.52 -13.65
CA ALA A 300 9.15 -8.84 -12.49
C ALA A 300 10.00 -9.14 -11.25
N ARG A 301 9.64 -8.49 -10.14
CA ARG A 301 10.26 -8.72 -8.84
C ARG A 301 9.37 -9.61 -7.96
N PRO A 302 9.96 -10.35 -7.00
CA PRO A 302 9.20 -11.11 -6.03
C PRO A 302 8.23 -10.22 -5.24
N PHE A 303 7.18 -10.82 -4.71
CA PHE A 303 6.28 -10.16 -3.77
C PHE A 303 5.75 -11.20 -2.78
N LYS A 304 5.23 -10.73 -1.65
CA LYS A 304 4.60 -11.56 -0.63
C LYS A 304 3.33 -10.88 -0.15
N HIS A 305 2.19 -11.55 -0.33
CA HIS A 305 0.97 -11.08 0.32
C HIS A 305 1.07 -11.25 1.83
N ILE A 306 0.61 -10.25 2.58
CA ILE A 306 0.59 -10.25 4.03
C ILE A 306 -0.80 -9.90 4.56
N ILE A 307 -1.12 -10.45 5.72
CA ILE A 307 -2.24 -10.03 6.55
C ILE A 307 -1.64 -9.42 7.82
N PRO A 308 -1.95 -8.16 8.19
CA PRO A 308 -1.44 -7.52 9.38
C PRO A 308 -1.56 -8.41 10.62
N LEU A 309 -0.53 -8.43 11.46
CA LEU A 309 -0.43 -9.41 12.55
C LEU A 309 -1.61 -9.31 13.52
N HIS A 310 -2.09 -8.10 13.84
CA HIS A 310 -3.30 -7.92 14.65
C HIS A 310 -4.52 -8.63 14.06
N GLN A 311 -4.70 -8.60 12.73
CA GLN A 311 -5.81 -9.25 12.03
C GLN A 311 -5.65 -10.77 12.04
N SER A 312 -4.44 -11.27 11.76
CA SER A 312 -4.10 -12.70 11.87
C SER A 312 -4.37 -13.23 13.28
N LEU A 313 -3.90 -12.51 14.31
CA LEU A 313 -4.09 -12.87 15.71
C LEU A 313 -5.56 -12.83 16.11
N SER A 314 -6.29 -11.80 15.69
CA SER A 314 -7.74 -11.71 15.89
C SER A 314 -8.47 -12.94 15.34
N LYS A 315 -8.12 -13.37 14.12
CA LYS A 315 -8.72 -14.54 13.48
C LYS A 315 -8.38 -15.85 14.22
N ILE A 316 -7.12 -16.11 14.53
CA ILE A 316 -6.72 -17.39 15.16
C ILE A 316 -7.17 -17.51 16.62
N LEU A 317 -7.29 -16.38 17.33
CA LEU A 317 -7.79 -16.32 18.71
C LEU A 317 -9.31 -16.28 18.79
N ASN A 318 -10.01 -16.03 17.67
CA ASN A 318 -11.44 -15.75 17.61
C ASN A 318 -11.84 -14.65 18.61
N LYS A 319 -11.12 -13.53 18.58
CA LYS A 319 -11.36 -12.35 19.44
C LYS A 319 -11.37 -11.09 18.61
N PRO A 320 -12.08 -10.02 19.03
CA PRO A 320 -12.01 -8.73 18.37
C PRO A 320 -10.55 -8.25 18.25
N ILE A 321 -10.22 -7.62 17.12
CA ILE A 321 -8.88 -7.07 16.86
C ILE A 321 -8.42 -6.05 17.91
N THR A 322 -9.37 -5.38 18.56
CA THR A 322 -9.14 -4.40 19.64
C THR A 322 -9.06 -5.04 21.03
N SER A 323 -9.15 -6.37 21.14
CA SER A 323 -9.15 -7.03 22.44
C SER A 323 -7.77 -7.00 23.10
N LYS A 324 -7.74 -6.86 24.42
CA LYS A 324 -6.50 -6.90 25.22
C LYS A 324 -5.66 -8.14 24.91
N LYS A 325 -6.32 -9.29 24.69
CA LYS A 325 -5.64 -10.56 24.40
C LYS A 325 -4.89 -10.56 23.07
N VAL A 326 -5.45 -9.90 22.05
CA VAL A 326 -4.78 -9.73 20.74
C VAL A 326 -3.59 -8.80 20.91
N GLU A 327 -3.74 -7.67 21.61
CA GLU A 327 -2.65 -6.71 21.82
C GLU A 327 -1.49 -7.30 22.64
N GLU A 328 -1.78 -8.05 23.72
CA GLU A 328 -0.77 -8.74 24.51
C GLU A 328 0.03 -9.74 23.67
N MET A 329 -0.67 -10.54 22.85
CA MET A 329 -0.02 -11.52 21.95
C MET A 329 0.80 -10.82 20.86
N TYR A 330 0.31 -9.72 20.32
CA TYR A 330 1.02 -8.90 19.35
C TYR A 330 2.37 -8.44 19.91
N HIS A 331 2.37 -7.77 21.06
CA HIS A 331 3.61 -7.29 21.67
C HIS A 331 4.53 -8.42 22.10
N GLN A 332 4.01 -9.55 22.61
CA GLN A 332 4.83 -10.72 22.92
C GLN A 332 5.60 -11.21 21.69
N LEU A 333 4.91 -11.37 20.55
CA LEU A 333 5.53 -11.84 19.32
C LEU A 333 6.51 -10.81 18.76
N VAL A 334 6.10 -9.55 18.64
CA VAL A 334 6.97 -8.49 18.12
C VAL A 334 8.23 -8.33 18.98
N ASN A 335 8.12 -8.39 20.31
CA ASN A 335 9.30 -8.33 21.19
C ASN A 335 10.22 -9.55 21.02
N TYR A 336 9.66 -10.74 20.80
CA TYR A 336 10.46 -11.96 20.61
C TYR A 336 11.17 -12.00 19.24
N PHE A 337 10.50 -11.53 18.18
CA PHE A 337 11.02 -11.56 16.80
C PHE A 337 11.71 -10.25 16.38
N GLY A 338 11.61 -9.20 17.20
CA GLY A 338 12.14 -7.86 16.94
C GLY A 338 11.19 -6.95 16.15
N SER A 339 10.36 -7.50 15.26
CA SER A 339 9.41 -6.73 14.45
C SER A 339 8.23 -7.58 13.96
N GLU A 340 7.15 -6.92 13.52
CA GLU A 340 5.99 -7.57 12.91
C GLU A 340 6.35 -8.31 11.62
N LEU A 341 7.09 -7.67 10.70
CA LEU A 341 7.51 -8.32 9.46
C LEU A 341 8.35 -9.57 9.74
N ASN A 342 9.18 -9.57 10.79
CA ASN A 342 9.92 -10.77 11.20
C ASN A 342 8.99 -11.88 11.71
N VAL A 343 7.88 -11.56 12.39
CA VAL A 343 6.86 -12.55 12.77
C VAL A 343 6.22 -13.16 11.52
N LEU A 344 5.91 -12.33 10.51
CA LEU A 344 5.29 -12.77 9.26
C LEU A 344 6.22 -13.63 8.39
N GLU A 345 7.53 -13.47 8.53
CA GLU A 345 8.57 -14.27 7.86
C GLU A 345 9.04 -15.49 8.68
N ALA A 346 8.64 -15.58 9.95
CA ALA A 346 9.17 -16.59 10.84
C ALA A 346 8.82 -18.04 10.39
N PRO A 347 9.80 -18.97 10.42
CA PRO A 347 9.51 -20.37 10.19
C PRO A 347 8.66 -20.93 11.35
N LEU A 348 7.85 -21.95 11.05
CA LEU A 348 6.93 -22.57 12.01
C LEU A 348 7.59 -22.95 13.34
N GLU A 349 8.80 -23.51 13.30
CA GLU A 349 9.50 -23.93 14.52
C GLU A 349 9.84 -22.76 15.44
N ARG A 350 10.17 -21.57 14.90
CA ARG A 350 10.37 -20.39 15.74
C ARG A 350 9.07 -19.86 16.31
N LEU A 351 7.97 -19.92 15.56
CA LEU A 351 6.65 -19.52 16.06
C LEU A 351 6.23 -20.40 17.25
N ARG A 352 6.48 -21.72 17.18
CA ARG A 352 6.19 -22.66 18.28
C ARG A 352 6.95 -22.38 19.58
N LEU A 353 8.11 -21.74 19.49
CA LEU A 353 8.87 -21.32 20.68
C LEU A 353 8.28 -20.07 21.34
N ALA A 354 7.56 -19.24 20.57
CA ALA A 354 7.07 -17.94 21.02
C ALA A 354 5.59 -17.95 21.44
N MET A 355 4.81 -18.93 20.99
CA MET A 355 3.37 -19.04 21.27
C MET A 355 2.90 -20.49 21.28
N ASP A 356 1.63 -20.71 21.65
CA ASP A 356 0.99 -22.02 21.63
C ASP A 356 1.20 -22.74 20.27
N PRO A 357 1.62 -24.02 20.24
CA PRO A 357 1.95 -24.72 19.00
C PRO A 357 0.79 -24.84 17.98
N LEU A 358 -0.46 -24.90 18.45
CA LEU A 358 -1.63 -24.94 17.57
C LEU A 358 -1.90 -23.57 16.94
N LEU A 359 -1.80 -22.49 17.74
CA LEU A 359 -1.88 -21.13 17.22
C LEU A 359 -0.72 -20.80 16.28
N ALA A 360 0.49 -21.28 16.57
CA ALA A 360 1.66 -21.12 15.70
C ALA A 360 1.43 -21.76 14.32
N LYS A 361 0.84 -22.96 14.26
CA LYS A 361 0.45 -23.61 13.00
C LYS A 361 -0.56 -22.76 12.20
N LYS A 362 -1.58 -22.21 12.87
CA LYS A 362 -2.60 -21.35 12.24
C LYS A 362 -1.99 -20.05 11.70
N LEU A 363 -1.15 -19.38 12.50
CA LEU A 363 -0.47 -18.15 12.08
C LEU A 363 0.48 -18.43 10.91
N TYR A 364 1.24 -19.53 10.97
CA TYR A 364 2.10 -19.95 9.87
C TYR A 364 1.31 -20.21 8.59
N ALA A 365 0.17 -20.91 8.66
CA ALA A 365 -0.69 -21.14 7.51
C ALA A 365 -1.16 -19.81 6.87
N ILE A 366 -1.56 -18.82 7.70
CA ILE A 366 -1.88 -17.46 7.22
C ILE A 366 -0.66 -16.84 6.52
N ASN A 367 0.51 -16.86 7.16
CA ASN A 367 1.73 -16.25 6.63
C ASN A 367 2.24 -16.90 5.33
N GLN A 368 1.86 -18.15 5.07
CA GLN A 368 2.14 -18.88 3.83
C GLN A 368 1.02 -18.73 2.77
N GLY A 369 -0.01 -17.92 3.04
CA GLY A 369 -1.13 -17.74 2.14
C GLY A 369 -2.04 -18.97 1.99
N GLN A 370 -2.00 -19.90 2.96
CA GLN A 370 -2.87 -21.08 2.99
C GLN A 370 -4.26 -20.72 3.53
N ILE A 371 -4.94 -19.82 2.81
CA ILE A 371 -6.22 -19.23 3.16
C ILE A 371 -7.15 -19.23 1.94
N SER A 372 -8.45 -19.22 2.19
CA SER A 372 -9.47 -19.07 1.16
C SER A 372 -10.12 -17.70 1.28
N TRP A 373 -10.40 -17.05 0.14
CA TRP A 373 -11.04 -15.74 0.12
C TRP A 373 -12.50 -15.83 -0.32
N LYS A 374 -13.37 -15.12 0.41
CA LYS A 374 -14.62 -14.58 -0.11
C LYS A 374 -14.35 -13.13 -0.50
N PRO A 375 -14.18 -12.80 -1.79
CA PRO A 375 -13.70 -11.47 -2.16
C PRO A 375 -14.70 -10.36 -1.89
N GLY A 376 -14.18 -9.16 -1.66
CA GLY A 376 -14.98 -7.95 -1.45
C GLY A 376 -15.57 -7.40 -2.74
N TYR A 377 -16.67 -6.67 -2.60
CA TYR A 377 -17.44 -6.11 -3.71
C TYR A 377 -18.40 -5.02 -3.24
N ASP A 378 -18.69 -4.03 -4.11
CA ASP A 378 -19.68 -2.97 -3.91
C ASP A 378 -19.71 -2.35 -2.48
N GLY A 379 -18.53 -2.08 -1.92
CA GLY A 379 -18.38 -1.47 -0.59
C GLY A 379 -18.29 -2.45 0.58
N VAL A 380 -18.39 -3.75 0.33
CA VAL A 380 -18.25 -4.84 1.31
C VAL A 380 -16.82 -5.37 1.27
N PHE A 381 -16.12 -5.37 2.40
CA PHE A 381 -14.79 -5.97 2.49
C PHE A 381 -14.86 -7.49 2.25
N GLY A 382 -13.81 -8.02 1.65
CA GLY A 382 -13.60 -9.46 1.56
C GLY A 382 -13.28 -10.05 2.93
N GLU A 383 -13.46 -11.35 3.04
CA GLU A 383 -13.14 -12.10 4.25
C GLU A 383 -12.35 -13.35 3.88
N PHE A 384 -11.25 -13.59 4.59
CA PHE A 384 -10.52 -14.85 4.48
C PHE A 384 -10.99 -15.87 5.53
N THR A 385 -10.88 -17.14 5.17
CA THR A 385 -11.09 -18.27 6.07
C THR A 385 -9.86 -19.16 6.11
N LEU A 386 -9.65 -19.79 7.26
CA LEU A 386 -8.68 -20.87 7.40
C LEU A 386 -9.40 -22.17 7.07
N GLY A 387 -8.78 -23.03 6.25
CA GLY A 387 -9.25 -24.40 6.09
C GLY A 387 -9.26 -25.15 7.44
N GLU A 388 -9.99 -26.27 7.52
CA GLU A 388 -9.89 -27.16 8.67
C GLU A 388 -8.45 -27.68 8.76
N ILE A 389 -7.66 -27.14 9.68
CA ILE A 389 -6.41 -27.78 10.08
C ILE A 389 -6.85 -29.01 10.87
N GLU A 390 -6.88 -30.17 10.22
CA GLU A 390 -7.35 -31.43 10.79
C GLU A 390 -6.88 -31.56 12.24
N HIS A 391 -7.86 -31.54 13.15
CA HIS A 391 -7.66 -32.01 14.50
C HIS A 391 -7.49 -33.52 14.43
N LYS A 392 -6.26 -34.01 14.21
CA LYS A 392 -5.92 -35.31 14.76
C LYS A 392 -5.94 -35.16 16.28
N LYS A 393 -7.11 -35.39 16.87
CA LYS A 393 -7.22 -35.74 18.29
C LYS A 393 -6.31 -36.96 18.47
N GLN A 394 -5.25 -36.79 19.24
CA GLN A 394 -4.44 -37.90 19.73
C GLN A 394 -5.36 -38.81 20.54
N THR A 395 -5.68 -39.99 20.02
CA THR A 395 -6.60 -40.95 20.66
C THR A 395 -5.86 -42.09 21.35
N SER A 396 -4.53 -42.20 21.24
CA SER A 396 -3.75 -43.15 22.04
C SER A 396 -2.29 -42.72 22.26
N LEU A 397 -1.67 -43.34 23.27
CA LEU A 397 -0.26 -43.19 23.67
C LEU A 397 0.74 -43.86 22.70
N GLY A 398 0.30 -44.45 21.59
CA GLY A 398 1.14 -45.22 20.67
C GLY A 398 1.79 -44.44 19.51
N ASP A 399 1.51 -43.15 19.34
CA ASP A 399 1.96 -42.38 18.17
C ASP A 399 3.37 -41.77 18.31
N PHE A 400 4.27 -42.47 19.00
CA PHE A 400 5.70 -42.15 18.99
C PHE A 400 6.48 -43.30 18.35
N GLU A 401 6.77 -43.19 17.06
CA GLU A 401 8.01 -43.71 16.45
C GLU A 401 8.53 -42.72 15.39
#